data_AF-A0A4U9VZ26-F1
#
_entry.id   AF-A0A4U9VZ26-F1
#
_cell.length_a   1.000
_cell.length_b   1.000
_cell.length_c   1.000
_cell.angle_alpha   90.00
_cell.angle_beta   90.00
_cell.angle_gamma   90.00
#
_symmetry.space_group_name_H-M   'P 1'
#
loop_
_entity.id
_entity.type
_entity.pdbx_description
1 polymer ?
#
loop_
_entity_poly.entity_id
_entity_poly.type
_entity_poly.pdbx_seq_one_letter_code
_entity_poly.pdbx_strand_id
1 'polypeptide(L)'
;MEQLSGLLRRLRQQLGHDFPREAGFRQLTLVVPGHLSDLLLEWLAAQVLFPQFYWRHREGRQEAAVCGALRQFSQPSMAQAFVNAYPAARLWGLTAFER
;
A
#
# COMPACT_ATOMS: atom_id res chain seq x y z
N MET A 1 -6.78 21.11 11.14
CA MET A 1 -6.19 19.81 11.49
C MET A 1 -6.68 18.81 10.45
N GLU A 2 -5.83 18.35 9.54
CA GLU A 2 -6.23 17.39 8.49
C GLU A 2 -6.44 16.01 9.10
N GLN A 3 -7.67 15.47 9.00
CA GLN A 3 -8.03 14.13 9.44
C GLN A 3 -7.92 13.13 8.26
N LEU A 4 -7.92 11.83 8.55
CA LEU A 4 -7.92 10.76 7.53
C LEU A 4 -9.03 10.92 6.47
N SER A 5 -10.19 11.42 6.86
CA SER A 5 -11.30 11.73 5.96
C SER A 5 -10.94 12.78 4.89
N GLY A 6 -10.10 13.76 5.25
CA GLY A 6 -9.56 14.75 4.32
C GLY A 6 -8.64 14.14 3.27
N LEU A 7 -7.80 13.19 3.67
CA LEU A 7 -6.94 12.42 2.76
C LEU A 7 -7.77 11.57 1.80
N LEU A 8 -8.77 10.83 2.31
CA LEU A 8 -9.65 10.01 1.48
C LEU A 8 -10.44 10.84 0.47
N ARG A 9 -10.89 12.03 0.86
CA ARG A 9 -11.55 12.96 -0.06
C ARG A 9 -10.62 13.39 -1.20
N ARG A 10 -9.36 13.72 -0.90
CA ARG A 10 -8.35 14.07 -1.91
C ARG A 10 -8.03 12.90 -2.84
N LEU A 11 -7.89 11.68 -2.28
CA LEU A 11 -7.71 10.47 -3.08
C LEU A 11 -8.88 10.26 -4.03
N ARG A 12 -10.12 10.42 -3.55
CA ARG A 12 -11.33 10.32 -4.37
C ARG A 12 -11.37 11.36 -5.49
N GLN A 13 -10.92 12.59 -5.23
CA GLN A 13 -10.81 13.61 -6.27
C GLN A 13 -9.79 13.22 -7.34
N GLN A 14 -8.62 12.70 -6.96
CA GLN A 14 -7.63 12.22 -7.92
C GLN A 14 -8.14 11.03 -8.74
N LEU A 15 -8.88 10.12 -8.12
CA LEU A 15 -9.56 9.00 -8.80
C LEU A 15 -10.69 9.44 -9.74
N GLY A 16 -11.21 10.66 -9.59
CA GLY A 16 -12.24 11.21 -10.47
C GLY A 16 -11.71 11.87 -11.74
N HIS A 17 -10.38 11.99 -11.90
CA HIS A 17 -9.79 12.51 -13.14
C HIS A 17 -9.78 11.42 -14.23
N ASP A 18 -9.67 11.83 -15.49
CA ASP A 18 -9.54 10.89 -16.59
C ASP A 18 -8.24 10.08 -16.50
N PHE A 19 -8.37 8.77 -16.65
CA PHE A 19 -7.25 7.84 -16.77
C PHE A 19 -7.11 7.37 -18.23
N PRO A 20 -5.88 7.11 -18.70
CA PRO A 20 -5.68 6.43 -19.97
C PRO A 20 -6.48 5.13 -20.04
N ARG A 21 -7.03 4.82 -21.22
CA ARG A 21 -7.79 3.57 -21.45
C ARG A 21 -6.89 2.37 -21.76
N GLU A 22 -5.60 2.61 -21.92
CA GLU A 22 -4.58 1.59 -22.14
C GLU A 22 -4.19 0.87 -20.84
N ALA A 23 -3.73 -0.37 -20.97
CA ALA A 23 -3.26 -1.13 -19.83
C ALA A 23 -1.99 -0.51 -19.23
N GLY A 24 -1.93 -0.42 -17.91
CA GLY A 24 -0.78 0.16 -17.24
C GLY A 24 -0.84 0.06 -15.72
N PHE A 25 0.14 0.71 -15.08
CA PHE A 25 0.24 0.83 -13.63
C PHE A 25 0.27 2.31 -13.24
N ARG A 26 -0.44 2.67 -12.18
CA ARG A 26 -0.42 4.02 -11.63
C ARG A 26 -0.46 3.99 -10.11
N GLN A 27 0.36 4.84 -9.49
CA GLN A 27 0.37 5.06 -8.06
C GLN A 27 -0.13 6.48 -7.76
N LEU A 28 -1.05 6.59 -6.81
CA LEU A 28 -1.50 7.87 -6.26
C LEU A 28 -0.93 8.00 -4.85
N THR A 29 -0.09 9.01 -4.62
CA THR A 29 0.59 9.23 -3.33
C THR A 29 0.07 10.51 -2.70
N LEU A 30 -0.32 10.43 -1.43
CA LEU A 30 -0.71 11.59 -0.62
C LEU A 30 0.24 11.70 0.58
N VAL A 31 0.56 12.92 0.97
CA VAL A 31 1.32 13.18 2.20
C VAL A 31 0.39 13.02 3.39
N VAL A 32 0.69 12.03 4.23
CA VAL A 32 -0.04 11.76 5.48
C VAL A 32 0.56 12.63 6.59
N PRO A 33 -0.25 13.40 7.35
CA PRO A 33 0.21 14.10 8.54
C PRO A 33 0.82 13.15 9.58
N GLY A 34 1.93 13.54 10.22
CA GLY A 34 2.65 12.67 11.17
C GLY A 34 1.80 12.14 12.33
N HIS A 35 0.83 12.90 12.84
CA HIS A 35 -0.05 12.40 13.91
C HIS A 35 -0.95 11.22 13.48
N LEU A 36 -1.14 11.00 12.17
CA LEU A 36 -1.88 9.84 11.66
C LEU A 36 -0.98 8.63 11.42
N SER A 37 0.36 8.81 11.34
CA SER A 37 1.27 7.66 11.17
C SER A 37 1.39 6.81 12.43
N ASP A 38 1.08 7.37 13.60
CA ASP A 38 1.10 6.63 14.87
C ASP A 38 -0.11 5.69 15.03
N LEU A 39 -1.10 5.78 14.15
CA LEU A 39 -2.36 5.03 14.21
C LEU A 39 -2.49 3.96 13.12
N LEU A 40 -1.38 3.59 12.47
CA LEU A 40 -1.39 2.71 11.29
C LEU A 40 -1.93 1.32 11.61
N LEU A 41 -1.57 0.76 12.77
CA LEU A 41 -2.01 -0.58 13.16
C LEU A 41 -3.50 -0.60 13.53
N GLU A 42 -3.95 0.37 14.32
CA GLU A 42 -5.35 0.55 14.71
C GLU A 42 -6.23 0.79 13.47
N TRP A 43 -5.76 1.64 12.55
CA TRP A 43 -6.43 1.87 11.29
C TRP A 43 -6.55 0.57 10.50
N LEU A 44 -5.48 -0.22 10.37
CA LEU A 44 -5.50 -1.47 9.61
C LEU A 44 -6.47 -2.50 10.22
N ALA A 45 -6.46 -2.65 11.55
CA ALA A 45 -7.34 -3.56 12.27
C ALA A 45 -8.83 -3.20 12.15
N ALA A 46 -9.14 -1.92 11.92
CA ALA A 46 -10.51 -1.46 11.69
C ALA A 46 -11.01 -1.72 10.24
N GLN A 47 -10.14 -2.14 9.32
CA GLN A 47 -10.54 -2.40 7.94
C GLN A 47 -11.25 -3.75 7.80
N VAL A 48 -12.30 -3.79 6.97
CA VAL A 48 -13.03 -5.02 6.63
C VAL A 48 -12.41 -5.79 5.46
N LEU A 49 -11.49 -5.16 4.73
CA LEU A 49 -10.87 -5.73 3.54
C LEU A 49 -9.65 -6.56 3.89
N PHE A 50 -9.49 -7.67 3.16
CA PHE A 50 -8.35 -8.58 3.24
C PHE A 50 -7.69 -8.72 1.85
N PRO A 51 -6.39 -9.11 1.79
CA PRO A 51 -5.48 -9.36 2.90
C PRO A 51 -5.04 -8.08 3.63
N GLN A 52 -4.49 -8.24 4.83
CA GLN A 52 -3.89 -7.15 5.62
C GLN A 52 -2.44 -7.50 5.95
N PHE A 53 -1.53 -6.54 5.81
CA PHE A 53 -0.11 -6.73 6.12
C PHE A 53 0.40 -5.52 6.88
N TYR A 54 0.84 -5.77 8.12
CA TYR A 54 1.48 -4.77 8.97
C TYR A 54 2.97 -5.09 9.10
N TRP A 55 3.81 -4.06 9.01
CA TRP A 55 5.26 -4.20 9.18
C TRP A 55 5.85 -2.96 9.83
N ARG A 56 6.71 -3.19 10.83
CA ARG A 56 7.51 -2.16 11.48
C ARG A 56 8.96 -2.60 11.55
N HIS A 57 9.86 -1.76 11.06
CA HIS A 57 11.29 -2.01 11.13
C HIS A 57 11.74 -2.08 12.59
N ARG A 58 12.70 -2.95 12.91
CA ARG A 58 13.19 -3.18 14.28
C ARG A 58 13.69 -1.91 14.98
N GLU A 59 14.19 -0.95 14.22
CA GLU A 59 14.70 0.33 14.72
C GLU A 59 13.62 1.41 14.83
N GLY A 60 12.35 1.10 14.52
CA GLY A 60 11.23 2.03 14.59
C GLY A 60 11.23 3.13 13.52
N ARG A 61 12.23 3.19 12.65
CA ARG A 61 12.39 4.25 11.64
C ARG A 61 11.44 4.13 10.44
N GLN A 62 10.84 2.97 10.24
CA GLN A 62 9.93 2.70 9.12
C GLN A 62 8.79 1.83 9.59
N GLU A 63 7.59 2.17 9.14
CA GLU A 63 6.35 1.48 9.46
C GLU A 63 5.42 1.51 8.25
N ALA A 64 4.63 0.46 8.07
CA ALA A 64 3.66 0.34 7.00
C ALA A 64 2.45 -0.50 7.43
N ALA A 65 1.27 -0.01 7.05
CA ALA A 65 0.03 -0.77 7.04
C ALA A 65 -0.49 -0.86 5.60
N VAL A 66 -0.77 -2.08 5.15
CA VAL A 66 -1.19 -2.38 3.77
C VAL A 66 -2.49 -3.17 3.82
N CYS A 67 -3.49 -2.72 3.07
CA CYS A 67 -4.83 -3.28 3.07
C CYS A 67 -5.30 -3.59 1.64
N GLY A 68 -5.83 -4.80 1.44
CA GLY A 68 -6.24 -5.32 0.14
C GLY A 68 -5.07 -5.81 -0.72
N ALA A 69 -5.40 -6.40 -1.86
CA ALA A 69 -4.41 -6.86 -2.84
C ALA A 69 -4.88 -6.57 -4.28
N LEU A 70 -4.11 -5.75 -5.00
CA LEU A 70 -4.32 -5.50 -6.43
C LEU A 70 -3.80 -6.65 -7.30
N ARG A 71 -2.68 -7.25 -6.88
CA ARG A 71 -2.05 -8.39 -7.53
C ARG A 71 -1.34 -9.24 -6.47
N GLN A 72 -1.45 -10.55 -6.59
CA GLN A 72 -0.78 -11.50 -5.70
C GLN A 72 0.26 -12.29 -6.50
N PHE A 73 1.36 -12.64 -5.84
CA PHE A 73 2.44 -13.42 -6.41
C PHE A 73 2.71 -14.61 -5.50
N SER A 74 2.74 -15.81 -6.07
CA SER A 74 3.07 -17.04 -5.34
C SER A 74 4.56 -17.35 -5.34
N GLN A 75 5.34 -16.67 -6.20
CA GLN A 75 6.77 -16.89 -6.34
C GLN A 75 7.54 -15.55 -6.28
N PRO A 76 8.65 -15.48 -5.54
CA PRO A 76 9.49 -14.28 -5.49
C PRO A 76 9.98 -13.80 -6.86
N SER A 77 10.24 -14.71 -7.80
CA SER A 77 10.66 -14.39 -9.17
C SER A 77 9.63 -13.55 -9.93
N MET A 78 8.34 -13.89 -9.81
CA MET A 78 7.25 -13.14 -10.44
C MET A 78 7.07 -11.76 -9.80
N ALA A 79 7.19 -11.68 -8.47
CA ALA A 79 7.16 -10.43 -7.73
C ALA A 79 8.31 -9.51 -8.17
N GLN A 80 9.52 -10.06 -8.30
CA GLN A 80 10.69 -9.32 -8.76
C GLN A 80 10.54 -8.81 -10.20
N ALA A 81 10.04 -9.65 -11.11
CA ALA A 81 9.78 -9.24 -12.49
C ALA A 81 8.81 -8.06 -12.56
N PHE A 82 7.78 -8.05 -11.71
CA PHE A 82 6.82 -6.94 -11.63
C PHE A 82 7.47 -5.65 -11.13
N VAL A 83 8.28 -5.71 -10.08
CA VAL A 83 9.02 -4.54 -9.56
C VAL A 83 10.00 -4.00 -10.59
N ASN A 84 10.65 -4.87 -11.36
CA ASN A 84 11.55 -4.45 -12.44
C ASN A 84 10.80 -3.69 -13.55
N ALA A 85 9.58 -4.13 -13.88
CA ALA A 85 8.74 -3.43 -14.86
C ALA A 85 8.15 -2.12 -14.31
N TYR A 86 7.93 -2.03 -12.99
CA TYR A 86 7.34 -0.86 -12.33
C TYR A 86 8.15 -0.46 -11.07
N PRO A 87 9.27 0.26 -11.23
CA PRO A 87 10.21 0.54 -10.12
C PRO A 87 9.64 1.33 -8.94
N ALA A 88 8.52 2.03 -9.13
CA ALA A 88 7.83 2.74 -8.05
C ALA A 88 7.00 1.80 -7.15
N ALA A 89 6.66 0.59 -7.63
CA ALA A 89 5.83 -0.34 -6.89
C ALA A 89 6.59 -0.92 -5.69
N ARG A 90 5.89 -1.00 -4.55
CA ARG A 90 6.33 -1.76 -3.39
C ARG A 90 5.41 -2.96 -3.18
N LEU A 91 6.01 -4.14 -3.05
CA LEU A 91 5.30 -5.38 -2.75
C LEU A 91 5.50 -5.74 -1.27
N TRP A 92 4.49 -6.37 -0.69
CA TRP A 92 4.46 -6.77 0.72
C TRP A 92 3.94 -8.19 0.82
N GLY A 93 4.49 -8.97 1.76
CA GLY A 93 4.08 -10.36 1.93
C GLY A 93 5.10 -11.18 2.71
N LEU A 94 5.00 -12.49 2.52
CA LEU A 94 5.78 -13.49 3.23
C LEU A 94 6.47 -14.39 2.20
N THR A 95 7.65 -14.89 2.57
CA THR A 95 8.32 -15.98 1.86
C THR A 95 8.25 -17.20 2.77
N ALA A 96 7.69 -18.29 2.26
CA ALA A 96 7.63 -19.54 3.01
C ALA A 96 9.03 -20.12 3.20
N PHE A 97 9.22 -20.90 4.26
CA PHE A 97 10.40 -21.75 4.39
C PHE A 97 10.23 -22.94 3.44
N GLU A 98 11.14 -23.11 2.49
CA GLU A 98 11.22 -24.33 1.67
C GLU A 98 12.10 -25.36 2.41
N ARG A 99 11.58 -26.59 2.56
CA ARG A 99 12.30 -27.72 3.17
C ARG A 99 13.03 -28.53 2.12
#